data_AF-A0A3M7PHC9-F1
#
_entry.id   AF-A0A3M7PHC9-F1
#
_cell.length_a   1.000
_cell.length_b   1.000
_cell.length_c   1.000
_cell.angle_alpha   90.00
_cell.angle_beta   90.00
_cell.angle_gamma   90.00
#
_symmetry.space_group_name_H-M   'P 1'
#
loop_
_entity.id
_entity.type
_entity.pdbx_description
1 polymer ?
#
loop_
_entity_poly.entity_id
_entity_poly.type
_entity_poly.pdbx_seq_one_letter_code
_entity_poly.pdbx_strand_id
1 'polypeptide(L)'
;MNPSKIRIVLKKKLSDKSLINSTIRILLNEIYWMASDTQLKAAIGTYKTLSKLMTKSFEQKKKYVQIQQRQNKSNSPVKNLNTSEKTSNEILSKYDIKETSIHLQISNLNIHLYADDNYSDCLSY
;
A
#
# COMPACT_ATOMS: atom_id res chain seq x y z
N MET A 1 18.96 -13.84 7.32
CA MET A 1 18.34 -13.01 6.26
C MET A 1 16.88 -12.78 6.60
N ASN A 2 16.36 -11.56 6.47
CA ASN A 2 14.93 -11.29 6.65
C ASN A 2 14.20 -11.64 5.34
N PRO A 3 13.17 -12.50 5.35
CA PRO A 3 12.44 -12.81 4.13
C PRO A 3 11.67 -11.59 3.63
N SER A 4 11.52 -11.50 2.30
CA SER A 4 10.61 -10.54 1.69
C SER A 4 9.22 -10.69 2.30
N LYS A 5 8.59 -9.57 2.66
CA LYS A 5 7.33 -9.56 3.39
C LYS A 5 6.40 -8.49 2.85
N ILE A 6 5.16 -8.91 2.57
CA ILE A 6 4.05 -7.98 2.30
C ILE A 6 3.19 -7.89 3.55
N ARG A 7 2.82 -6.68 3.94
CA ARG A 7 1.90 -6.40 5.02
C ARG A 7 0.80 -5.47 4.54
N ILE A 8 -0.44 -5.88 4.77
CA ILE A 8 -1.64 -5.08 4.48
C ILE A 8 -2.33 -4.81 5.82
N VAL A 9 -2.64 -3.55 6.09
CA VAL A 9 -3.38 -3.11 7.29
C VAL A 9 -4.61 -2.35 6.82
N LEU A 10 -5.79 -2.74 7.30
CA LEU A 10 -7.06 -2.09 7.00
C LEU A 10 -7.70 -1.62 8.31
N LYS A 11 -7.90 -0.31 8.46
CA LYS A 11 -8.64 0.28 9.57
C LYS A 11 -10.07 0.53 9.11
N LYS A 12 -11.02 -0.20 9.70
CA LYS A 12 -12.44 -0.10 9.40
C LYS A 12 -13.23 0.36 10.62
N LYS A 13 -14.33 1.05 10.39
CA LYS A 13 -15.29 1.41 11.43
C LYS A 13 -16.20 0.22 11.69
N LEU A 14 -16.36 -0.19 12.95
CA LEU A 14 -17.15 -1.38 13.29
C LEU A 14 -18.65 -1.20 13.07
N SER A 15 -19.17 0.03 13.23
CA SER A 15 -20.61 0.29 13.13
C SER A 15 -21.17 0.10 11.72
N ASP A 16 -20.45 0.56 10.70
CA ASP A 16 -20.92 0.61 9.31
C ASP A 16 -20.00 -0.16 8.34
N LYS A 17 -18.97 -0.83 8.86
CA LYS A 17 -17.93 -1.58 8.11
C LYS A 17 -17.19 -0.73 7.07
N SER A 18 -17.31 0.59 7.13
CA SER A 18 -16.64 1.50 6.20
C SER A 18 -15.12 1.48 6.41
N LEU A 19 -14.38 1.56 5.30
CA LEU A 19 -12.92 1.62 5.33
C LEU A 19 -12.45 3.04 5.64
N ILE A 20 -11.85 3.23 6.81
CA ILE A 20 -11.30 4.51 7.26
C ILE A 20 -9.92 4.72 6.62
N ASN A 21 -8.99 3.78 6.81
CA ASN A 21 -7.62 3.87 6.30
C ASN A 21 -7.12 2.50 5.82
N SER A 22 -6.17 2.50 4.88
CA SER A 22 -5.46 1.29 4.49
C SER A 22 -4.00 1.56 4.21
N THR A 23 -3.12 0.69 4.70
CA THR A 23 -1.70 0.76 4.42
C THR A 23 -1.19 -0.55 3.83
N ILE A 24 -0.42 -0.47 2.76
CA ILE A 24 0.33 -1.59 2.21
C ILE A 24 1.82 -1.32 2.41
N ARG A 25 2.56 -2.27 2.97
CA ARG A 25 4.02 -2.24 3.05
C ARG A 25 4.60 -3.47 2.39
N ILE A 26 5.47 -3.25 1.42
CA ILE A 26 6.20 -4.29 0.71
C ILE A 26 7.66 -4.12 1.11
N LEU A 27 8.23 -5.15 1.73
CA LEU A 27 9.64 -5.23 2.10
C LEU A 27 10.28 -6.31 1.23
N LEU A 28 11.27 -5.93 0.44
CA LEU A 28 12.02 -6.83 -0.44
C LEU A 28 13.47 -6.82 0.01
N ASN A 29 14.05 -8.01 0.18
CA ASN A 29 15.38 -8.11 0.76
C ASN A 29 16.45 -7.88 -0.31
N GLU A 30 16.56 -8.78 -1.28
CA GLU A 30 17.48 -8.63 -2.42
C GLU A 30 16.69 -8.83 -3.72
N ILE A 31 16.85 -7.89 -4.64
CA ILE A 31 16.29 -7.98 -5.99
C ILE A 31 17.44 -7.88 -6.98
N TYR A 32 17.50 -8.84 -7.89
CA TYR A 32 18.31 -8.80 -9.10
C TYR A 32 17.34 -8.67 -10.27
N TRP A 33 17.36 -7.52 -10.93
CA TRP A 33 16.49 -7.27 -12.08
C TRP A 33 17.33 -7.02 -13.33
N MET A 34 17.08 -7.80 -14.37
CA MET A 34 17.63 -7.56 -15.70
C MET A 34 16.53 -6.96 -16.57
N ALA A 35 16.79 -5.80 -17.18
CA ALA A 35 15.80 -5.08 -17.96
C ALA A 35 16.43 -4.42 -19.18
N SER A 36 15.68 -4.45 -20.29
CA SER A 36 16.04 -3.68 -21.47
C SER A 36 15.62 -2.22 -21.34
N ASP A 37 16.14 -1.38 -22.23
CA ASP A 37 15.76 0.03 -22.36
C ASP A 37 14.24 0.23 -22.47
N THR A 38 13.60 -0.56 -23.34
CA THR A 38 12.14 -0.55 -23.52
C THR A 38 11.39 -1.00 -22.27
N GLN A 39 11.86 -2.05 -21.60
CA GLN A 39 11.23 -2.54 -20.36
C GLN A 39 11.37 -1.54 -19.21
N LEU A 40 12.52 -0.88 -19.08
CA LEU A 40 12.72 0.17 -18.08
C LEU A 40 11.79 1.35 -18.32
N LYS A 41 11.67 1.81 -19.58
CA LYS A 41 10.73 2.87 -19.98
C LYS A 41 9.28 2.48 -19.66
N ALA A 42 8.89 1.23 -19.97
CA ALA A 42 7.57 0.71 -19.67
C ALA A 42 7.30 0.64 -18.15
N ALA A 43 8.26 0.18 -17.35
CA ALA A 43 8.13 0.10 -15.90
C ALA A 43 7.94 1.48 -15.26
N ILE A 44 8.72 2.48 -15.70
CA ILE A 44 8.56 3.87 -15.27
C ILE A 44 7.18 4.42 -15.66
N GLY A 45 6.72 4.14 -16.89
CA GLY A 45 5.40 4.54 -17.37
C GLY A 45 4.26 3.92 -16.55
N THR A 46 4.38 2.65 -16.22
CA THR A 46 3.43 1.94 -15.35
C THR A 46 3.42 2.52 -13.96
N TYR A 47 4.58 2.80 -13.35
CA TYR A 47 4.66 3.44 -12.04
C TYR A 47 3.97 4.82 -12.03
N LYS A 48 4.22 5.65 -13.05
CA LYS A 48 3.55 6.95 -13.18
C LYS A 48 2.03 6.82 -13.26
N THR A 49 1.55 5.88 -14.08
CA THR A 49 0.11 5.62 -14.23
C THR A 49 -0.51 5.14 -12.93
N LEU A 50 0.17 4.21 -12.24
CA LEU A 50 -0.25 3.68 -10.95
C LEU A 50 -0.32 4.80 -9.89
N SER A 51 0.72 5.63 -9.78
CA SER A 51 0.74 6.77 -8.86
C SER A 51 -0.44 7.73 -9.12
N LYS A 52 -0.73 8.04 -10.38
CA LYS A 52 -1.89 8.86 -10.75
C LYS A 52 -3.23 8.22 -10.34
N LEU A 53 -3.37 6.90 -10.53
CA LEU A 53 -4.56 6.16 -10.11
C LEU A 53 -4.70 6.15 -8.58
N MET A 54 -3.59 6.01 -7.84
CA MET A 54 -3.61 6.10 -6.38
C MET A 54 -4.11 7.48 -5.94
N THR A 55 -3.54 8.57 -6.46
CA THR A 55 -3.99 9.94 -6.13
C THR A 55 -5.49 10.11 -6.38
N LYS A 56 -5.98 9.67 -7.54
CA LYS A 56 -7.41 9.68 -7.85
C LYS A 56 -8.24 8.84 -6.87
N SER A 57 -7.77 7.66 -6.48
CA SER A 57 -8.44 6.80 -5.50
C SER A 57 -8.56 7.49 -4.13
N PHE A 58 -7.50 8.18 -3.68
CA PHE A 58 -7.54 8.97 -2.45
C PHE A 58 -8.52 10.14 -2.54
N GLU A 59 -8.53 10.86 -3.66
CA GLU A 59 -9.49 11.96 -3.91
C GLU A 59 -10.94 11.46 -3.94
N GLN A 60 -11.20 10.34 -4.62
CA GLN A 60 -12.51 9.71 -4.66
C GLN A 60 -12.97 9.28 -3.26
N LYS A 61 -12.08 8.73 -2.44
CA LYS A 61 -12.36 8.39 -1.05
C LYS A 61 -12.73 9.63 -0.25
N LYS A 62 -12.04 10.77 -0.43
CA LYS A 62 -12.40 12.05 0.21
C LYS A 62 -13.80 12.51 -0.19
N LYS A 63 -14.15 12.42 -1.47
CA LYS A 63 -15.49 12.76 -1.97
C LYS A 63 -16.57 11.82 -1.40
N TYR A 64 -16.31 10.52 -1.31
CA TYR A 64 -17.23 9.55 -0.74
C TYR A 64 -17.47 9.77 0.76
N VAL A 65 -16.41 10.11 1.53
CA VAL A 65 -16.53 10.47 2.94
C VAL A 65 -17.35 11.75 3.13
N GLN A 66 -17.17 12.76 2.27
CA GLN A 66 -17.96 14.00 2.32
C GLN A 66 -19.46 13.76 2.03
N ILE A 67 -19.79 12.83 1.12
CA ILE A 67 -21.18 12.48 0.82
C ILE A 67 -21.82 11.75 2.00
N GLN A 68 -21.11 10.82 2.65
CA GLN A 68 -21.62 10.12 3.84
C GLN A 68 -21.78 11.02 5.07
N GLN A 69 -20.91 12.01 5.27
CA GLN A 69 -21.03 12.98 6.37
C GLN A 69 -22.30 13.84 6.26
N ARG A 70 -22.84 14.06 5.06
CA ARG A 70 -24.10 14.78 4.86
C ARG A 70 -25.35 13.95 5.22
N GLN A 71 -25.24 12.62 5.27
CA GLN A 71 -26.39 11.73 5.51
C GLN A 71 -26.53 11.25 6.97
N ASN A 72 -25.48 11.33 7.78
CA ASN A 72 -25.50 10.83 9.16
C ASN A 72 -25.52 11.95 10.21
N LYS A 73 -26.65 12.65 10.35
CA LYS A 73 -27.03 13.37 11.59
C LYS A 73 -28.09 12.56 12.32
N SER A 74 -27.69 11.54 13.07
CA SER A 74 -28.55 10.94 14.09
C SER A 74 -27.69 10.51 15.27
N ASN A 75 -27.89 11.19 16.39
CA ASN A 75 -27.21 11.00 17.66
C ASN A 75 -27.64 9.68 18.30
N SER A 76 -26.69 8.88 18.78
CA SER A 76 -26.93 7.99 19.92
C SER A 76 -25.63 7.76 20.70
N PRO A 77 -25.67 7.83 22.05
CA PRO A 77 -24.49 7.63 22.88
C PRO A 77 -24.24 6.13 23.06
N VAL A 78 -23.06 5.66 22.64
CA VAL A 78 -22.65 4.26 22.79
C VAL A 78 -22.03 4.06 24.17
N LYS A 79 -22.66 3.19 24.97
CA LYS A 79 -22.15 2.70 26.26
C LYS A 79 -20.84 1.93 26.06
N ASN A 80 -19.79 2.34 26.78
CA ASN A 80 -18.52 1.64 26.88
C ASN A 80 -18.71 0.26 27.52
N LEU A 81 -18.31 -0.79 26.80
CA LEU A 81 -18.28 -2.17 27.30
C LEU A 81 -16.82 -2.57 27.48
N ASN A 82 -16.30 -2.33 28.68
CA ASN A 82 -14.94 -2.72 29.09
C ASN A 82 -14.87 -4.24 29.23
N THR A 83 -14.28 -4.96 28.29
CA THR A 83 -13.89 -6.36 28.50
C THR A 83 -12.63 -6.72 27.71
N SER A 84 -11.59 -7.12 28.46
CA SER A 84 -10.35 -7.78 27.99
C SER A 84 -9.43 -6.95 27.07
N GLU A 85 -8.81 -5.91 27.63
CA GLU A 85 -8.16 -4.85 26.84
C GLU A 85 -6.63 -4.85 26.79
N LYS A 86 -5.91 -5.60 27.64
CA LYS A 86 -4.45 -5.40 27.76
C LYS A 86 -3.65 -5.85 26.52
N THR A 87 -3.86 -7.06 26.01
CA THR A 87 -3.18 -7.57 24.80
C THR A 87 -3.80 -7.05 23.49
N SER A 88 -5.11 -6.79 23.50
CA SER A 88 -5.88 -6.23 22.39
C SER A 88 -5.40 -4.82 22.03
N ASN A 89 -5.18 -3.98 23.04
CA ASN A 89 -4.75 -2.59 22.87
C ASN A 89 -3.30 -2.48 22.36
N GLU A 90 -2.43 -3.43 22.70
CA GLU A 90 -1.03 -3.45 22.22
C GLU A 90 -0.95 -3.74 20.71
N ILE A 91 -1.73 -4.69 20.20
CA ILE A 91 -1.77 -4.99 18.76
C ILE A 91 -2.45 -3.85 18.01
N LEU A 92 -3.54 -3.30 18.55
CA LEU A 92 -4.26 -2.17 17.95
C LEU A 92 -3.39 -0.91 17.87
N SER A 93 -2.67 -0.56 18.94
CA SER A 93 -1.76 0.57 18.95
C SER A 93 -0.59 0.39 17.99
N LYS A 94 -0.06 -0.85 17.87
CA LYS A 94 1.01 -1.19 16.92
C LYS A 94 0.62 -0.99 15.44
N TYR A 95 -0.67 -1.07 15.12
CA TYR A 95 -1.18 -0.96 13.74
C TYR A 95 -2.19 0.18 13.57
N ASP A 96 -2.17 1.19 14.44
CA ASP A 96 -3.04 2.36 14.33
C ASP A 96 -2.57 3.28 13.20
N ILE A 97 -3.02 2.97 11.99
CA ILE A 97 -2.70 3.71 10.77
C ILE A 97 -3.53 5.00 10.68
N LYS A 98 -2.84 6.15 10.66
CA LYS A 98 -3.44 7.50 10.60
C LYS A 98 -3.83 7.93 9.19
N GLU A 99 -3.10 7.45 8.19
CA GLU A 99 -3.31 7.79 6.79
C GLU A 99 -3.39 6.53 5.93
N THR A 100 -3.90 6.69 4.72
CA THR A 100 -3.92 5.61 3.74
C THR A 100 -2.63 5.72 2.92
N SER A 101 -1.80 4.69 2.87
CA SER A 101 -0.44 4.79 2.31
C SER A 101 0.05 3.50 1.66
N ILE A 102 1.01 3.61 0.74
CA ILE A 102 1.70 2.46 0.14
C ILE A 102 3.21 2.71 0.28
N HIS A 103 3.91 1.76 0.88
CA HIS A 103 5.37 1.83 1.05
C HIS A 103 6.03 0.63 0.38
N LEU A 104 7.08 0.90 -0.38
CA LEU A 104 7.99 -0.09 -0.94
C LEU A 104 9.38 0.16 -0.34
N GLN A 105 9.93 -0.84 0.33
CA GLN A 105 11.29 -0.83 0.86
C GLN A 105 12.04 -1.99 0.23
N ILE A 106 13.18 -1.68 -0.39
CA ILE A 106 14.08 -2.66 -0.98
C ILE A 106 15.43 -2.48 -0.31
N SER A 107 15.96 -3.51 0.35
CA SER A 107 17.23 -3.41 1.06
C SER A 107 18.42 -3.41 0.11
N ASN A 108 18.39 -4.25 -0.93
CA ASN A 108 19.40 -4.29 -1.99
C ASN A 108 18.71 -4.45 -3.36
N LEU A 109 18.98 -3.53 -4.28
CA LEU A 109 18.43 -3.55 -5.63
C LEU A 109 19.58 -3.48 -6.64
N ASN A 110 19.82 -4.57 -7.35
CA ASN A 110 20.80 -4.67 -8.41
C ASN A 110 20.07 -4.70 -9.75
N ILE A 111 20.36 -3.72 -10.62
CA ILE A 111 19.74 -3.62 -11.95
C ILE A 111 20.81 -3.80 -13.01
N HIS A 112 20.65 -4.79 -13.88
CA HIS A 112 21.45 -4.96 -15.09
C HIS A 112 20.65 -4.47 -16.30
N LEU A 113 21.16 -3.44 -16.96
CA LEU A 113 20.53 -2.85 -18.14
C LEU A 113 21.25 -3.34 -19.40
N TYR A 114 20.47 -3.80 -20.37
CA TYR A 114 20.98 -4.20 -21.69
C TYR A 114 20.28 -3.44 -22.81
N ALA A 115 20.99 -3.18 -23.90
CA ALA A 115 20.42 -2.52 -25.08
C ALA A 115 19.41 -3.45 -25.76
N ASP A 116 18.29 -2.89 -26.24
CA ASP A 116 17.26 -3.66 -26.96
C ASP A 116 17.84 -4.38 -28.20
N ASP A 117 18.90 -3.82 -28.78
CA ASP A 117 19.54 -4.32 -30.01
C ASP A 117 20.48 -5.53 -29.79
N ASN A 118 20.75 -5.91 -28.53
CA ASN A 118 21.70 -6.98 -28.14
C ASN A 118 21.02 -8.27 -27.66
N TYR A 119 19.80 -8.57 -28.12
CA TYR A 119 19.03 -9.73 -27.64
C TYR A 119 19.72 -11.09 -27.89
N SER A 120 20.64 -11.17 -28.84
CA SER A 120 21.33 -12.41 -29.22
C SER A 120 22.54 -12.77 -28.34
N ASP A 121 23.16 -11.80 -27.65
CA ASP A 121 24.42 -12.04 -26.91
C ASP A 121 24.23 -12.25 -25.40
N CYS A 122 23.05 -11.92 -24.85
CA CYS A 122 22.78 -11.97 -23.40
C CYS A 122 22.40 -13.37 -22.85
N LEU A 123 22.33 -14.41 -23.69
CA LEU A 123 22.03 -15.80 -23.28
C LEU A 123 23.27 -16.64 -22.98
N SER A 124 24.46 -16.02 -22.91
CA SER A 124 25.75 -16.72 -22.82
C SER A 124 26.44 -16.64 -21.45
N TYR A 125 25.75 -16.26 -20.38
CA TYR A 125 26.26 -16.28 -19.00
C TYR A 125 25.33 -17.03 -18.05
#